data_AF-A0A4Q3WFI9-F1
#
_entry.id   AF-A0A4Q3WFI9-F1
#
_cell.length_a   1.000
_cell.length_b   1.000
_cell.length_c   1.000
_cell.angle_alpha   90.00
_cell.angle_beta   90.00
_cell.angle_gamma   90.00
#
_symmetry.space_group_name_H-M   'P 1'
#
loop_
_entity.id
_entity.type
_entity.pdbx_description
1 polymer ?
#
loop_
_entity_poly.entity_id
_entity_poly.type
_entity_poly.pdbx_seq_one_letter_code
_entity_poly.pdbx_strand_id
1 'polypeptide(L)'
;MTNPKITDRQSLAQQVAQLKAEGKKVVFTNGCFDLLHVGHIDLLEKARAAGDFLIVGLNSDASVRRLKGQTRPIHSEEARARVLAALNSVDAVVIFE
;
A
#
# COMPACT_ATOMS: atom_id res chain seq x y z
N MET A 1 -2.30 6.63 17.27
CA MET A 1 -3.24 5.51 17.02
C MET A 1 -2.82 4.85 15.72
N THR A 2 -2.23 3.66 15.79
CA THR A 2 -1.76 2.91 14.62
C THR A 2 -2.96 2.35 13.85
N ASN A 3 -3.06 2.62 12.55
CA ASN A 3 -4.12 2.06 11.70
C ASN A 3 -3.80 0.58 11.46
N PRO A 4 -4.73 -0.37 11.71
CA PRO A 4 -4.47 -1.81 11.62
C PRO A 4 -4.09 -2.28 10.20
N LYS A 5 -4.36 -1.49 9.16
CA LYS A 5 -3.97 -1.81 7.78
C LYS A 5 -2.50 -1.52 7.49
N ILE A 6 -1.80 -0.73 8.32
CA ILE A 6 -0.37 -0.46 8.14
C ILE A 6 0.41 -1.52 8.92
N THR A 7 1.18 -2.35 8.22
CA THR A 7 1.86 -3.52 8.81
C THR A 7 3.26 -3.71 8.22
N ASP A 8 4.12 -4.44 8.93
CA ASP A 8 5.42 -4.83 8.43
C ASP A 8 5.35 -6.09 7.54
N ARG A 9 6.45 -6.35 6.83
CA ARG A 9 6.56 -7.44 5.87
C ARG A 9 6.37 -8.82 6.50
N GLN A 10 6.81 -9.02 7.75
CA GLN A 10 6.73 -10.32 8.41
C GLN A 10 5.28 -10.62 8.79
N SER A 11 4.61 -9.69 9.47
CA SER A 11 3.19 -9.83 9.83
C SER A 11 2.30 -9.97 8.59
N LEU A 12 2.57 -9.19 7.54
CA LEU A 12 1.85 -9.31 6.28
C LEU A 12 2.04 -10.67 5.60
N ALA A 13 3.26 -11.22 5.61
CA ALA A 13 3.52 -12.54 5.03
C ALA A 13 2.74 -13.64 5.74
N GLN A 14 2.62 -13.57 7.07
CA GLN A 14 1.79 -14.49 7.85
C GLN A 14 0.31 -14.37 7.50
N GLN A 15 -0.21 -13.13 7.40
CA GLN A 15 -1.58 -12.88 7.00
C GLN A 15 -1.88 -13.40 5.59
N VAL A 16 -0.96 -13.18 4.64
CA VAL A 16 -1.10 -13.69 3.26
C VAL A 16 -1.11 -15.21 3.21
N ALA A 17 -0.27 -15.88 4.01
CA ALA A 17 -0.28 -17.34 4.09
C ALA A 17 -1.64 -17.86 4.58
N GLN A 18 -2.21 -17.22 5.61
CA GLN A 18 -3.53 -17.56 6.13
C GLN A 18 -4.64 -17.32 5.09
N LEU A 19 -4.66 -16.16 4.43
CA LEU A 19 -5.63 -15.83 3.38
C LEU A 19 -5.58 -16.84 2.23
N LYS A 20 -4.38 -17.26 1.82
CA LYS A 20 -4.20 -18.27 0.77
C LYS A 20 -4.68 -19.65 1.23
N ALA A 21 -4.45 -20.03 2.48
CA ALA A 21 -4.99 -21.27 3.05
C ALA A 21 -6.53 -21.29 3.08
N GLU A 22 -7.16 -20.12 3.19
CA GLU A 22 -8.61 -19.91 3.07
C GLU A 22 -9.12 -19.86 1.62
N GLY A 23 -8.24 -20.02 0.62
CA GLY A 23 -8.59 -19.96 -0.80
C GLY A 23 -8.82 -18.55 -1.36
N LYS A 24 -8.48 -17.50 -0.62
CA LYS A 24 -8.65 -16.11 -1.07
C LYS A 24 -7.57 -15.69 -2.07
N LYS A 25 -7.97 -14.88 -3.05
CA LYS A 25 -7.08 -14.28 -4.04
C LYS A 25 -6.50 -12.96 -3.53
N VAL A 26 -5.20 -12.97 -3.22
CA VAL A 26 -4.46 -11.77 -2.80
C VAL A 26 -3.93 -11.02 -4.02
N VAL A 27 -4.20 -9.72 -4.09
CA VAL A 27 -3.71 -8.81 -5.14
C VAL A 27 -2.67 -7.89 -4.55
N PHE A 28 -1.66 -7.55 -5.35
CA PHE A 28 -0.59 -6.64 -4.96
C PHE A 28 -0.41 -5.56 -6.02
N THR A 29 -0.24 -4.32 -5.56
CA THR A 29 0.25 -3.21 -6.37
C THR A 29 1.22 -2.38 -5.54
N ASN A 30 2.01 -1.53 -6.19
CA ASN A 30 2.95 -0.67 -5.48
C ASN A 30 3.06 0.71 -6.11
N GLY A 31 3.58 1.66 -5.34
CA GLY A 31 3.85 3.00 -5.81
C GLY A 31 4.17 3.99 -4.70
N CYS A 32 4.42 5.23 -5.12
CA CYS A 32 4.75 6.32 -4.22
C CYS A 32 3.50 6.95 -3.59
N PHE A 33 2.40 7.11 -4.33
CA PHE A 33 1.11 7.65 -3.84
C PHE A 33 1.21 8.96 -3.03
N ASP A 34 2.14 9.84 -3.42
CA ASP A 34 2.39 11.12 -2.75
C ASP A 34 1.21 12.09 -2.88
N LEU A 35 1.02 12.67 -4.06
CA LEU A 35 -0.16 13.48 -4.37
C LEU A 35 -1.26 12.56 -4.90
N LEU A 36 -2.00 11.93 -3.98
CA LEU A 36 -3.09 11.04 -4.34
C LEU A 36 -4.14 11.79 -5.17
N HIS A 37 -4.58 11.19 -6.27
CA HIS A 37 -5.54 11.77 -7.21
C HIS A 37 -6.42 10.68 -7.80
N VAL A 38 -7.44 11.07 -8.57
CA VAL A 38 -8.46 10.16 -9.12
C VAL A 38 -7.86 8.96 -9.88
N GLY A 39 -6.80 9.15 -10.66
CA GLY A 39 -6.12 8.03 -11.33
C GLY A 39 -5.56 6.96 -10.39
N HIS A 40 -5.06 7.33 -9.20
CA HIS A 40 -4.65 6.35 -8.19
C HIS A 40 -5.85 5.65 -7.56
N ILE A 41 -6.94 6.38 -7.31
CA ILE A 41 -8.18 5.81 -6.76
C ILE A 41 -8.73 4.74 -7.71
N ASP A 42 -8.91 5.09 -8.99
CA ASP A 42 -9.39 4.18 -10.02
C ASP A 42 -8.50 2.93 -10.16
N LEU A 43 -7.17 3.11 -10.13
CA LEU A 43 -6.22 2.00 -10.13
C LEU A 43 -6.41 1.08 -8.91
N LEU A 44 -6.53 1.63 -7.71
CA LEU A 44 -6.67 0.85 -6.48
C LEU A 44 -8.03 0.13 -6.42
N GLU A 45 -9.10 0.77 -6.88
CA GLU A 45 -10.43 0.15 -6.97
C GLU A 45 -10.43 -1.03 -7.97
N LYS A 46 -9.83 -0.84 -9.15
CA LYS A 46 -9.67 -1.91 -10.14
C LYS A 46 -8.78 -3.05 -9.62
N ALA A 47 -7.69 -2.73 -8.93
CA ALA A 47 -6.83 -3.72 -8.31
C ALA A 47 -7.60 -4.52 -7.24
N ARG A 48 -8.38 -3.84 -6.39
CA ARG A 48 -9.20 -4.50 -5.37
C ARG A 48 -10.29 -5.38 -5.98
N ALA A 49 -10.89 -4.98 -7.09
CA ALA A 49 -11.90 -5.78 -7.81
C ALA A 49 -11.32 -7.06 -8.43
N ALA A 50 -9.99 -7.15 -8.61
CA ALA A 50 -9.33 -8.31 -9.19
C ALA A 50 -9.10 -9.47 -8.20
N GLY A 51 -9.44 -9.32 -6.92
CA GLY A 51 -9.32 -10.37 -5.90
C GLY A 51 -10.05 -10.02 -4.60
N ASP A 52 -9.65 -10.66 -3.51
CA ASP A 52 -10.33 -10.59 -2.21
C ASP A 52 -9.60 -9.73 -1.18
N PHE A 53 -8.31 -9.47 -1.40
CA PHE A 53 -7.46 -8.72 -0.48
C PHE A 53 -6.40 -7.93 -1.25
N LEU A 54 -6.42 -6.60 -1.17
CA LEU A 54 -5.44 -5.72 -1.82
C LEU A 54 -4.35 -5.28 -0.86
N ILE A 55 -3.11 -5.60 -1.24
CA ILE A 55 -1.89 -5.10 -0.63
C ILE A 55 -1.32 -3.97 -1.48
N VAL A 56 -1.01 -2.85 -0.84
CA VAL A 56 -0.27 -1.74 -1.44
C VAL A 56 1.14 -1.69 -0.85
N GLY A 57 2.13 -1.98 -1.68
CA GLY A 57 3.53 -1.66 -1.39
C GLY A 57 3.74 -0.15 -1.52
N LEU A 58 4.07 0.52 -0.43
CA LEU A 58 4.38 1.94 -0.43
C LEU A 58 5.89 2.16 -0.45
N ASN A 59 6.37 2.90 -1.44
CA ASN A 59 7.77 3.31 -1.48
C ASN A 59 8.13 4.18 -0.27
N SER A 60 9.24 3.86 0.41
CA SER A 60 9.80 4.68 1.47
C SER A 60 10.24 6.05 0.95
N ASP A 61 10.33 7.03 1.83
CA ASP A 61 10.83 8.35 1.50
C ASP A 61 12.25 8.31 0.90
N ALA A 62 13.10 7.42 1.42
CA ALA A 62 14.44 7.21 0.92
C ALA A 62 14.42 6.67 -0.51
N SER A 63 13.59 5.67 -0.79
CA SER A 63 13.45 5.09 -2.14
C SER A 63 12.94 6.10 -3.17
N VAL A 64 11.96 6.93 -2.79
CA VAL A 64 11.41 7.96 -3.67
C VAL A 64 12.45 9.05 -3.93
N ARG A 65 13.19 9.50 -2.91
CA ARG A 65 14.28 10.48 -3.07
C ARG A 65 15.36 9.98 -4.03
N ARG A 66 15.76 8.71 -3.93
CA ARG A 66 16.73 8.08 -4.84
C ARG A 66 16.25 8.12 -6.30
N LEU A 67 14.96 7.90 -6.53
CA LEU A 67 14.39 7.81 -7.87
C LEU A 67 14.02 9.17 -8.49
N LYS A 68 13.43 10.07 -7.68
CA LYS A 68 12.78 11.30 -8.16
C LYS A 68 13.49 12.59 -7.73
N GLY A 69 14.58 12.48 -6.98
CA GLY A 69 15.36 13.60 -6.47
C GLY A 69 14.95 14.03 -5.05
N GLN A 70 15.78 14.87 -4.43
CA GLN A 70 15.67 15.22 -3.01
C GLN A 70 14.38 15.97 -2.63
N THR A 71 13.71 16.59 -3.61
CA THR A 71 12.46 17.34 -3.41
C THR A 71 11.22 16.45 -3.40
N ARG A 72 11.37 15.13 -3.55
CA ARG A 72 10.27 14.16 -3.55
C ARG A 72 10.55 13.03 -2.55
N PRO A 73 9.54 12.52 -1.83
CA PRO A 73 8.11 12.88 -1.91
C PRO A 73 7.81 14.19 -1.17
N ILE A 74 6.64 14.79 -1.45
CA ILE A 74 6.14 15.97 -0.73
C ILE A 74 5.62 15.56 0.65
N HIS A 75 4.88 14.46 0.73
CA HIS A 75 4.37 13.89 1.96
C HIS A 75 5.22 12.71 2.42
N SER A 76 5.43 12.60 3.73
CA SER A 76 6.19 11.49 4.32
C SER A 76 5.50 10.15 4.07
N GLU A 77 6.27 9.07 4.15
CA GLU A 77 5.76 7.70 4.02
C GLU A 77 4.65 7.37 5.01
N GLU A 78 4.71 7.91 6.24
CA GLU A 78 3.66 7.69 7.24
C GLU A 78 2.36 8.41 6.85
N ALA A 79 2.46 9.64 6.35
CA ALA A 79 1.30 10.40 5.88
C ALA A 79 0.65 9.70 4.67
N ARG A 80 1.45 9.30 3.69
CA ARG A 80 1.00 8.57 2.50
C ARG A 80 0.37 7.22 2.88
N ALA A 81 1.00 6.47 3.79
CA ALA A 81 0.46 5.22 4.31
C ALA A 81 -0.88 5.41 5.00
N ARG A 82 -1.02 6.47 5.81
CA ARG A 82 -2.25 6.75 6.55
C ARG A 82 -3.43 7.06 5.63
N VAL A 83 -3.17 7.81 4.56
CA VAL A 83 -4.16 8.13 3.51
C VAL A 83 -4.57 6.86 2.77
N LEU A 84 -3.61 6.05 2.31
CA LEU A 84 -3.90 4.77 1.65
C LEU A 84 -4.71 3.83 2.54
N ALA A 85 -4.33 3.71 3.82
CA ALA A 85 -5.03 2.90 4.80
C ALA A 85 -6.42 3.43 5.19
N ALA A 86 -6.80 4.64 4.77
CA ALA A 86 -8.16 5.13 4.92
C ALA A 86 -9.07 4.74 3.74
N LEU A 87 -8.50 4.31 2.61
CA LEU A 87 -9.28 3.90 1.45
C LEU A 87 -9.95 2.55 1.68
N ASN A 88 -11.21 2.43 1.23
CA ASN A 88 -11.96 1.19 1.34
C ASN A 88 -11.38 0.08 0.44
N SER A 89 -10.78 0.45 -0.69
CA SER A 89 -10.18 -0.49 -1.63
C SER A 89 -8.86 -1.11 -1.15
N VAL A 90 -8.22 -0.55 -0.11
CA VAL A 90 -6.92 -1.01 0.39
C VAL A 90 -7.12 -1.82 1.65
N ASP A 91 -6.60 -3.05 1.70
CA ASP A 91 -6.71 -3.94 2.86
C ASP A 91 -5.42 -3.94 3.71
N ALA A 92 -4.25 -3.80 3.08
CA ALA A 92 -2.98 -3.64 3.78
C ALA A 92 -2.02 -2.69 3.05
N VAL A 93 -1.21 -1.97 3.82
CA VAL A 93 -0.10 -1.12 3.36
C VAL A 93 1.18 -1.62 4.01
N VAL A 94 2.20 -1.85 3.20
CA VAL A 94 3.55 -2.21 3.65
C VAL A 94 4.57 -1.26 3.03
N ILE A 95 5.40 -0.65 3.86
CA ILE A 95 6.48 0.24 3.40
C ILE A 95 7.67 -0.61 2.96
N PHE A 96 8.28 -0.27 1.83
CA PHE A 96 9.46 -0.95 1.30
C PHE A 96 10.48 0.03 0.71
N GLU A 97 11.73 -0.43 0.61
CA GLU A 97 12.90 0.32 0.10
C GLU A 97 13.14 0.18 -1.40
#